data_AF-A0A524N3D7-F1
#
_entry.id   AF-A0A524N3D7-F1
#
_cell.length_a   1.000
_cell.length_b   1.000
_cell.length_c   1.000
_cell.angle_alpha   90.00
_cell.angle_beta   90.00
_cell.angle_gamma   90.00
#
_symmetry.space_group_name_H-M   'P 1'
#
loop_
_entity.id
_entity.type
_entity.pdbx_description
1 polymer ?
#
loop_
_entity_poly.entity_id
_entity_poly.type
_entity_poly.pdbx_seq_one_letter_code
_entity_poly.pdbx_strand_id
1 'polypeptide(L)'
;MAPRIVRLGLIGLLCATAVGVTSATANAAPPVPPVAVDQGLIPVPVGCPRPDPAAVAFVGTMIGKDDVTQVVRFQIDQIRAGSAAPWAINGLIDVRYGDDYRFLVNGDQYLVGAGSDPVYGVLSSTVRPAEPTFGGNDVVGVDDISVVCPRLDDPVRTVNLDGTTIDSGVLSLLTDDRRLLLATLAVPTALAFAALLALVVLKMFGRLAISGVWQLGRASVTPVPDHRAVRVRTHHSVDEPAPLVDATDTP
;
A
#
# COMPACT_ATOMS: atom_id res chain seq x y z
N MET A 1 -68.68 -63.71 -13.08
CA MET A 1 -70.05 -63.16 -13.19
C MET A 1 -70.08 -62.11 -14.29
N ALA A 2 -70.56 -62.50 -15.48
CA ALA A 2 -71.29 -61.60 -16.39
C ALA A 2 -72.67 -61.26 -15.73
N PRO A 3 -73.55 -60.35 -16.22
CA PRO A 3 -73.72 -59.82 -17.60
C PRO A 3 -73.97 -58.27 -17.61
N ARG A 4 -74.17 -57.53 -18.70
CA ARG A 4 -75.22 -57.62 -19.73
C ARG A 4 -74.87 -56.75 -20.94
N ILE A 5 -75.19 -57.34 -22.09
CA ILE A 5 -75.23 -56.79 -23.45
C ILE A 5 -76.62 -56.18 -23.70
N VAL A 6 -76.67 -55.00 -24.33
CA VAL A 6 -77.80 -54.48 -25.12
C VAL A 6 -77.17 -53.70 -26.28
N ARG A 7 -76.92 -54.29 -27.46
CA ARG A 7 -77.75 -54.40 -28.68
C ARG A 7 -78.40 -53.09 -29.22
N LEU A 8 -77.85 -52.69 -30.37
CA LEU A 8 -78.51 -52.48 -31.68
C LEU A 8 -78.92 -51.06 -32.14
N GLY A 9 -78.48 -50.74 -33.37
CA GLY A 9 -79.07 -49.77 -34.30
C GLY A 9 -78.29 -48.46 -34.39
N LEU A 10 -78.09 -47.81 -35.55
CA LEU A 10 -78.47 -48.06 -36.93
C LEU A 10 -77.75 -46.96 -37.76
N ILE A 11 -77.14 -47.34 -38.88
CA ILE A 11 -77.02 -46.62 -40.17
C ILE A 11 -76.84 -45.08 -40.17
N GLY A 12 -75.73 -44.68 -40.80
CA GLY A 12 -75.74 -43.60 -41.79
C GLY A 12 -75.32 -42.21 -41.29
N LEU A 13 -74.23 -41.69 -41.84
CA LEU A 13 -74.28 -40.65 -42.87
C LEU A 13 -72.85 -40.08 -43.04
N LEU A 14 -72.27 -40.29 -44.23
CA LEU A 14 -71.12 -39.50 -44.68
C LEU A 14 -71.57 -38.03 -44.78
N CYS A 15 -70.93 -37.15 -44.02
CA CYS A 15 -70.89 -35.72 -44.33
C CYS A 15 -69.48 -35.20 -44.08
N ALA A 16 -68.76 -35.06 -45.19
CA ALA A 16 -67.52 -34.31 -45.28
C ALA A 16 -67.79 -32.86 -44.87
N THR A 17 -67.14 -32.40 -43.79
CA THR A 17 -67.00 -30.98 -43.49
C THR A 17 -65.54 -30.63 -43.70
N ALA A 18 -65.31 -29.84 -44.75
CA ALA A 18 -64.02 -29.28 -45.09
C ALA A 18 -63.59 -28.32 -43.97
N VAL A 19 -62.58 -28.72 -43.19
CA VAL A 19 -61.86 -27.81 -42.32
C VAL A 19 -61.03 -26.91 -43.22
N GLY A 20 -61.48 -25.66 -43.38
CA GLY A 20 -60.70 -24.61 -44.03
C GLY A 20 -59.47 -24.31 -43.17
N VAL A 21 -58.32 -24.82 -43.58
CA VAL A 21 -57.03 -24.45 -43.02
C VAL A 21 -56.69 -23.06 -43.56
N THR A 22 -56.95 -22.02 -42.78
CA THR A 22 -56.40 -20.69 -43.06
C THR A 22 -54.90 -20.73 -42.78
N SER A 23 -54.11 -20.96 -43.83
CA SER A 23 -52.66 -20.77 -43.80
C SER A 23 -52.37 -19.28 -43.63
N ALA A 24 -52.09 -18.85 -42.40
CA ALA A 24 -51.51 -17.54 -42.16
C ALA A 24 -50.11 -17.52 -42.79
N THR A 25 -49.97 -16.90 -43.96
CA THR A 25 -48.67 -16.56 -44.52
C THR A 25 -48.06 -15.46 -43.65
N ALA A 26 -47.35 -15.85 -42.59
CA ALA A 26 -46.46 -14.96 -41.89
C ALA A 26 -45.39 -14.50 -42.88
N ASN A 27 -45.51 -13.25 -43.33
CA ASN A 27 -44.53 -12.57 -44.16
C ASN A 27 -43.23 -12.51 -43.35
N ALA A 28 -42.32 -13.45 -43.60
CA ALA A 28 -41.02 -13.50 -42.94
C ALA A 28 -40.27 -12.19 -43.26
N ALA A 29 -40.02 -11.39 -42.23
CA ALA A 29 -39.08 -10.28 -42.33
C ALA A 29 -37.71 -10.84 -42.76
N PRO A 30 -36.94 -10.12 -43.58
CA PRO A 30 -35.59 -10.55 -43.95
C PRO A 30 -34.77 -10.79 -42.66
N PRO A 31 -33.95 -11.86 -42.61
CA PRO A 31 -33.15 -12.15 -41.43
C PRO A 31 -32.24 -10.96 -41.15
N VAL A 32 -32.51 -10.26 -40.05
CA VAL A 32 -31.55 -9.32 -39.48
C VAL A 32 -30.29 -10.15 -39.19
N PRO A 33 -29.13 -9.84 -39.79
CA PRO A 33 -27.92 -10.57 -39.46
C PRO A 33 -27.71 -10.48 -37.94
N PRO A 34 -27.29 -11.56 -37.27
CA PRO A 34 -27.03 -11.50 -35.84
C PRO A 34 -26.03 -10.36 -35.60
N VAL A 35 -26.44 -9.35 -34.86
CA VAL A 35 -25.52 -8.34 -34.35
C VAL A 35 -24.53 -9.10 -33.50
N ALA A 36 -23.30 -9.26 -34.00
CA ALA A 36 -22.22 -9.84 -33.24
C ALA A 36 -22.03 -8.96 -32.00
N VAL A 37 -22.39 -9.48 -30.84
CA VAL A 37 -22.31 -8.78 -29.54
C VAL A 37 -20.85 -8.61 -29.06
N ASP A 38 -19.88 -9.04 -29.88
CA ASP A 38 -18.43 -8.90 -29.68
C ASP A 38 -17.82 -7.62 -30.29
N GLN A 39 -18.67 -6.71 -30.77
CA GLN A 39 -18.23 -5.38 -31.16
C GLN A 39 -18.16 -4.56 -29.87
N GLY A 40 -16.95 -4.32 -29.35
CA GLY A 40 -16.74 -3.41 -28.23
C GLY A 40 -17.50 -2.09 -28.42
N LEU A 41 -17.76 -1.37 -27.32
CA LEU A 41 -18.58 -0.14 -27.33
C LEU A 41 -18.03 0.95 -28.27
N ILE A 42 -16.77 0.84 -28.66
CA ILE A 42 -16.09 1.73 -29.60
C ILE A 42 -15.92 0.96 -30.92
N PRO A 43 -16.52 1.43 -32.03
CA PRO A 43 -16.31 0.83 -33.34
C PRO A 43 -14.84 1.03 -33.76
N VAL A 44 -14.08 -0.05 -33.80
CA VAL A 44 -12.68 -0.04 -34.23
C VAL A 44 -12.63 -0.23 -35.76
N PRO A 45 -12.07 0.73 -36.52
CA PRO A 45 -11.94 0.62 -37.96
C PRO A 45 -11.11 -0.60 -38.39
N VAL A 46 -11.36 -1.11 -39.59
CA VAL A 46 -10.54 -2.17 -40.19
C VAL A 46 -9.10 -1.67 -40.37
N GLY A 47 -8.14 -2.49 -39.93
CA GLY A 47 -6.70 -2.15 -39.96
C GLY A 47 -6.13 -1.65 -38.62
N CYS A 48 -6.98 -1.37 -37.62
CA CYS A 48 -6.49 -1.03 -36.28
C CYS A 48 -6.25 -2.27 -35.41
N PRO A 49 -5.18 -2.29 -34.59
CA PRO A 49 -4.95 -3.36 -33.63
C PRO A 49 -6.08 -3.38 -32.58
N ARG A 50 -6.63 -4.56 -32.32
CA ARG A 50 -7.67 -4.76 -31.30
C ARG A 50 -7.04 -5.47 -30.09
N PRO A 51 -7.11 -4.90 -28.88
CA PRO A 51 -6.74 -5.57 -27.65
C PRO A 51 -7.54 -6.86 -27.45
N ASP A 52 -6.93 -7.85 -26.80
CA ASP A 52 -7.62 -9.08 -26.44
C ASP A 52 -8.73 -8.78 -25.42
N PRO A 53 -9.92 -9.38 -25.56
CA PRO A 53 -11.02 -9.11 -24.65
C PRO A 53 -10.77 -9.69 -23.25
N ALA A 54 -11.20 -8.97 -22.21
CA ALA A 54 -11.24 -9.53 -20.86
C ALA A 54 -12.33 -10.59 -20.74
N ALA A 55 -12.00 -11.73 -20.14
CA ALA A 55 -12.94 -12.80 -19.83
C ALA A 55 -13.88 -12.41 -18.68
N VAL A 56 -13.37 -11.63 -17.73
CA VAL A 56 -14.13 -11.08 -16.61
C VAL A 56 -13.53 -9.74 -16.17
N ALA A 57 -14.40 -8.79 -15.85
CA ALA A 57 -14.03 -7.55 -15.18
C ALA A 57 -14.82 -7.42 -13.87
N PHE A 58 -14.15 -7.20 -12.75
CA PHE A 58 -14.78 -7.11 -11.44
C PHE A 58 -14.07 -6.11 -10.54
N VAL A 59 -14.81 -5.58 -9.57
CA VAL A 59 -14.25 -4.89 -8.42
C VAL A 59 -14.01 -5.93 -7.34
N GLY A 60 -12.80 -5.97 -6.80
CA GLY A 60 -12.44 -6.93 -5.78
C GLY A 60 -11.37 -6.42 -4.84
N THR A 61 -11.43 -6.93 -3.61
CA THR A 61 -10.47 -6.65 -2.54
C THR A 61 -9.38 -7.70 -2.57
N MET A 62 -8.12 -7.27 -2.58
CA MET A 62 -6.99 -8.21 -2.47
C MET A 62 -6.96 -8.82 -1.07
N ILE A 63 -6.97 -10.16 -1.01
CA ILE A 63 -6.85 -10.88 0.27
C ILE A 63 -5.49 -11.56 0.43
N GLY A 64 -4.77 -11.80 -0.67
CA GLY A 64 -3.47 -12.45 -0.62
C GLY A 64 -2.75 -12.46 -1.96
N LYS A 65 -1.44 -12.64 -1.90
CA LYS A 65 -0.57 -12.87 -3.05
C LYS A 65 0.40 -14.01 -2.74
N ASP A 66 0.76 -14.77 -3.77
CA ASP A 66 1.76 -15.83 -3.73
C ASP A 66 2.95 -15.39 -4.59
N ASP A 67 4.08 -15.13 -3.92
CA ASP A 67 5.31 -14.65 -4.55
C ASP A 67 5.97 -15.70 -5.46
N VAL A 68 5.67 -17.00 -5.25
CA VAL A 68 6.26 -18.09 -6.02
C VAL A 68 5.53 -18.29 -7.35
N THR A 69 4.20 -18.28 -7.31
CA THR A 69 3.36 -18.47 -8.50
C THR A 69 2.97 -17.15 -9.17
N GLN A 70 3.27 -16.02 -8.52
CA GLN A 70 2.91 -14.67 -8.98
C GLN A 70 1.40 -14.52 -9.20
N VAL A 71 0.63 -15.23 -8.37
CA VAL A 71 -0.83 -15.24 -8.37
C VAL A 71 -1.33 -14.39 -7.22
N VAL A 72 -2.36 -13.60 -7.52
CA VAL A 72 -3.02 -12.73 -6.56
C VAL A 72 -4.46 -13.20 -6.40
N ARG A 73 -4.88 -13.38 -5.15
CA ARG A 73 -6.22 -13.78 -4.79
C ARG A 73 -7.05 -12.56 -4.40
N PHE A 74 -8.21 -12.43 -5.04
CA PHE A 74 -9.20 -11.41 -4.75
C PHE A 74 -10.46 -12.02 -4.17
N GLN A 75 -11.07 -11.28 -3.25
CA GLN A 75 -12.48 -11.43 -2.95
C GLN A 75 -13.27 -10.57 -3.94
N ILE A 76 -14.20 -11.18 -4.66
CA ILE A 76 -15.05 -10.48 -5.62
C ILE A 76 -16.13 -9.72 -4.85
N ASP A 77 -16.12 -8.39 -4.98
CA ASP A 77 -17.12 -7.52 -4.39
C ASP A 77 -18.25 -7.22 -5.38
N GLN A 78 -17.91 -7.01 -6.67
CA GLN A 78 -18.89 -6.75 -7.71
C GLN A 78 -18.38 -7.15 -9.10
N ILE A 79 -19.17 -7.91 -9.87
CA ILE A 79 -18.90 -8.17 -11.29
C ILE A 79 -19.36 -6.97 -12.13
N ARG A 80 -18.49 -6.49 -13.03
CA ARG A 80 -18.77 -5.38 -13.96
C ARG A 80 -19.00 -5.86 -15.39
N ALA A 81 -18.26 -6.87 -15.84
CA ALA A 81 -18.42 -7.48 -17.16
C ALA A 81 -17.96 -8.95 -17.15
N GLY A 82 -18.45 -9.74 -18.11
CA GLY A 82 -18.11 -11.16 -18.23
C GLY A 82 -18.71 -12.03 -17.12
N SER A 83 -18.09 -13.17 -16.84
CA SER A 83 -18.54 -14.12 -15.82
C SER A 83 -17.37 -14.67 -15.03
N ALA A 84 -17.42 -14.57 -13.70
CA ALA A 84 -16.40 -15.15 -12.82
C ALA A 84 -16.61 -16.65 -12.57
N ALA A 85 -17.77 -17.22 -12.95
CA ALA A 85 -18.21 -18.55 -12.53
C ALA A 85 -17.22 -19.71 -12.80
N PRO A 86 -16.48 -19.78 -13.92
CA PRO A 86 -15.58 -20.90 -14.17
C PRO A 86 -14.23 -20.77 -13.46
N TRP A 87 -13.91 -19.60 -12.88
CA TRP A 87 -12.62 -19.33 -12.23
C TRP A 87 -12.75 -19.02 -10.74
N ALA A 88 -13.94 -18.62 -10.28
CA ALA A 88 -14.16 -18.23 -8.90
C ALA A 88 -14.77 -19.36 -8.06
N ILE A 89 -14.25 -19.54 -6.86
CA ILE A 89 -14.74 -20.51 -5.86
C ILE A 89 -15.09 -19.75 -4.60
N ASN A 90 -16.34 -19.84 -4.14
CA ASN A 90 -16.84 -19.12 -2.95
C ASN A 90 -16.61 -17.60 -3.00
N GLY A 91 -16.71 -16.99 -4.18
CA GLY A 91 -16.46 -15.55 -4.38
C GLY A 91 -14.98 -15.16 -4.33
N LEU A 92 -14.07 -16.12 -4.27
CA LEU A 92 -12.62 -15.90 -4.38
C LEU A 92 -12.16 -16.24 -5.79
N ILE A 93 -11.27 -15.42 -6.34
CA ILE A 93 -10.72 -15.60 -7.68
C ILE A 93 -9.21 -15.39 -7.68
N ASP A 94 -8.51 -16.28 -8.36
CA ASP A 94 -7.06 -16.26 -8.50
C ASP A 94 -6.68 -15.74 -9.89
N VAL A 95 -5.88 -14.67 -9.92
CA VAL A 95 -5.45 -14.01 -11.16
C VAL A 95 -3.93 -13.87 -11.14
N ARG A 96 -3.28 -14.26 -12.23
CA ARG A 96 -1.82 -14.20 -12.36
C ARG A 96 -1.36 -12.84 -12.91
N TYR A 97 -0.37 -12.23 -12.27
CA TYR A 97 0.14 -10.91 -12.64
C TYR A 97 1.59 -10.92 -13.15
N GLY A 98 2.25 -12.07 -13.15
CA GLY A 98 3.68 -12.11 -13.45
C GLY A 98 4.45 -11.21 -12.48
N ASP A 99 5.43 -10.46 -12.95
CA ASP A 99 6.20 -9.54 -12.10
C ASP A 99 5.39 -8.36 -11.52
N ASP A 100 4.18 -8.09 -12.02
CA ASP A 100 3.37 -6.93 -11.64
C ASP A 100 2.65 -7.11 -10.30
N TYR A 101 2.63 -8.33 -9.76
CA TYR A 101 1.99 -8.65 -8.48
C TYR A 101 2.52 -7.78 -7.31
N ARG A 102 3.75 -7.27 -7.43
CA ARG A 102 4.43 -6.44 -6.42
C ARG A 102 3.77 -5.08 -6.20
N PHE A 103 3.11 -4.53 -7.22
CA PHE A 103 2.50 -3.19 -7.17
C PHE A 103 1.12 -3.21 -6.52
N LEU A 104 0.63 -4.39 -6.19
CA LEU A 104 -0.67 -4.57 -5.59
C LEU A 104 -0.54 -4.83 -4.08
N VAL A 105 -1.39 -4.16 -3.32
CA VAL A 105 -1.34 -4.11 -1.86
C VAL A 105 -2.47 -4.95 -1.27
N ASN A 106 -2.14 -5.72 -0.23
CA ASN A 106 -3.12 -6.56 0.45
C ASN A 106 -4.11 -5.68 1.23
N GLY A 107 -5.41 -5.95 1.09
CA GLY A 107 -6.50 -5.18 1.69
C GLY A 107 -7.03 -4.06 0.80
N ASP A 108 -6.32 -3.69 -0.26
CA ASP A 108 -6.78 -2.65 -1.19
C ASP A 108 -7.78 -3.22 -2.21
N GLN A 109 -8.65 -2.34 -2.69
CA GLN A 109 -9.71 -2.67 -3.65
C GLN A 109 -9.37 -2.12 -5.03
N TYR A 110 -9.51 -2.96 -6.05
CA TYR A 110 -9.13 -2.64 -7.42
C TYR A 110 -10.25 -2.97 -8.40
N LEU A 111 -10.23 -2.31 -9.56
CA LEU A 111 -10.98 -2.73 -10.74
C LEU A 111 -10.07 -3.65 -11.56
N VAL A 112 -10.37 -4.94 -11.55
CA VAL A 112 -9.56 -5.99 -12.18
C VAL A 112 -10.24 -6.42 -13.48
N GLY A 113 -9.57 -6.18 -14.60
CA GLY A 113 -9.86 -6.85 -15.87
C GLY A 113 -8.92 -8.03 -16.05
N ALA A 114 -9.46 -9.23 -16.22
CA ALA A 114 -8.69 -10.47 -16.36
C ALA A 114 -9.05 -11.19 -17.66
N GLY A 115 -8.02 -11.55 -18.43
CA GLY A 115 -8.09 -12.31 -19.67
C GLY A 115 -7.67 -13.76 -19.46
N SER A 116 -8.14 -14.64 -20.35
CA SER A 116 -7.70 -16.04 -20.35
C SER A 116 -6.33 -16.15 -21.00
N ASP A 117 -5.33 -16.62 -20.27
CA ASP A 117 -4.02 -16.92 -20.83
C ASP A 117 -4.05 -18.29 -21.53
N PRO A 118 -3.87 -18.37 -22.86
CA PRO A 118 -3.94 -19.64 -23.59
C PRO A 118 -2.76 -20.56 -23.31
N VAL A 119 -1.62 -20.05 -22.83
CA VAL A 119 -0.42 -20.84 -22.56
C VAL A 119 -0.59 -21.65 -21.27
N TYR A 120 -1.20 -21.04 -20.26
CA TYR A 120 -1.30 -21.64 -18.92
C TYR A 120 -2.73 -22.04 -18.54
N GLY A 121 -3.75 -21.64 -19.31
CA GLY A 121 -5.15 -21.93 -19.03
C GLY A 121 -5.68 -21.26 -17.75
N VAL A 122 -5.03 -20.17 -17.32
CA VAL A 122 -5.38 -19.42 -16.10
C VAL A 122 -5.80 -18.00 -16.45
N LEU A 123 -6.43 -17.31 -15.51
CA LEU A 123 -6.67 -15.87 -15.63
C LEU A 123 -5.37 -15.12 -15.43
N SER A 124 -5.12 -14.15 -16.31
CA SER A 124 -4.00 -13.23 -16.22
C SER A 124 -4.44 -11.78 -16.39
N SER A 125 -3.69 -10.86 -15.79
CA SER A 125 -3.92 -9.43 -15.88
C SER A 125 -2.59 -8.69 -15.69
N THR A 126 -2.45 -7.50 -16.26
CA THR A 126 -1.30 -6.61 -16.05
C THR A 126 -1.71 -5.34 -15.32
N VAL A 127 -0.76 -4.70 -14.65
CA VAL A 127 -0.97 -3.40 -14.01
C VAL A 127 -0.46 -2.26 -14.91
N ARG A 128 0.61 -2.54 -15.66
CA ARG A 128 1.25 -1.55 -16.52
C ARG A 128 0.39 -1.25 -17.76
N PRO A 129 0.38 -0.01 -18.24
CA PRO A 129 -0.17 0.29 -19.56
C PRO A 129 0.66 -0.41 -20.63
N ALA A 130 0.05 -0.71 -21.78
CA ALA A 130 0.76 -1.27 -22.93
C ALA A 130 1.91 -0.33 -23.33
N GLU A 131 3.12 -0.89 -23.46
CA GLU A 131 4.32 -0.11 -23.79
C GLU A 131 4.16 0.50 -25.19
N PRO A 132 4.46 1.80 -25.37
CA PRO A 132 4.52 2.38 -26.70
C PRO A 132 5.64 1.72 -27.51
N THR A 133 5.40 1.46 -28.78
CA THR A 133 6.40 0.89 -29.70
C THR A 133 7.48 1.92 -30.02
N PHE A 134 8.50 2.04 -29.16
CA PHE A 134 9.63 2.93 -29.40
C PHE A 134 10.66 2.25 -30.34
N GLY A 135 10.80 2.78 -31.55
CA GLY A 135 11.88 2.43 -32.47
C GLY A 135 11.58 1.23 -33.37
N GLY A 136 11.11 1.52 -34.59
CA GLY A 136 10.89 0.53 -35.63
C GLY A 136 9.82 1.02 -36.61
N ASN A 137 8.55 0.87 -36.23
CA ASN A 137 7.40 1.25 -37.07
C ASN A 137 7.01 2.73 -36.89
N ASP A 138 7.20 3.28 -35.69
CA ASP A 138 6.86 4.68 -35.33
C ASP A 138 7.77 5.72 -36.02
N VAL A 139 8.97 5.31 -36.47
CA VAL A 139 9.94 6.17 -37.18
C VAL A 139 9.96 5.98 -38.69
N VAL A 140 9.35 4.90 -39.21
CA VAL A 140 9.28 4.60 -40.66
C VAL A 140 7.89 4.94 -41.22
N GLY A 141 6.95 5.44 -40.41
CA GLY A 141 5.61 5.78 -40.88
C GLY A 141 4.83 4.56 -41.36
N VAL A 142 5.15 3.36 -40.86
CA VAL A 142 4.42 2.14 -41.27
C VAL A 142 3.01 2.13 -40.68
N ASP A 143 2.77 2.91 -39.63
CA ASP A 143 1.46 3.21 -39.09
C ASP A 143 0.73 4.37 -39.84
N ASP A 144 1.28 4.86 -40.97
CA ASP A 144 0.63 5.83 -41.88
C ASP A 144 -0.49 5.20 -42.73
N ILE A 145 -1.21 4.22 -42.18
CA ILE A 145 -2.55 3.93 -42.68
C ILE A 145 -3.38 5.20 -42.48
N SER A 146 -4.09 5.65 -43.53
CA SER A 146 -4.94 6.86 -43.50
C SER A 146 -6.16 6.75 -42.57
N VAL A 147 -6.11 5.81 -41.61
CA VAL A 147 -7.16 5.41 -40.69
C VAL A 147 -6.70 5.82 -39.28
N VAL A 148 -7.37 6.83 -38.73
CA VAL A 148 -7.13 7.27 -37.35
C VAL A 148 -7.71 6.24 -36.39
N CYS A 149 -6.84 5.45 -35.75
CA CYS A 149 -7.25 4.46 -34.77
C CYS A 149 -7.61 5.12 -33.43
N PRO A 150 -8.75 4.77 -32.81
CA PRO A 150 -9.06 5.25 -31.47
C PRO A 150 -8.07 4.68 -30.46
N ARG A 151 -7.70 5.47 -29.45
CA ARG A 151 -6.95 4.96 -28.29
C ARG A 151 -7.90 4.11 -27.47
N LEU A 152 -7.65 2.80 -27.46
CA LEU A 152 -8.40 1.84 -26.66
C LEU A 152 -7.51 1.35 -25.53
N ASP A 153 -7.99 1.51 -24.29
CA ASP A 153 -7.32 0.93 -23.13
C ASP A 153 -7.43 -0.59 -23.17
N ASP A 154 -6.37 -1.26 -22.70
CA ASP A 154 -6.35 -2.71 -22.59
C ASP A 154 -7.38 -3.17 -21.54
N PRO A 155 -8.38 -3.98 -21.91
CA PRO A 155 -9.36 -4.48 -20.95
C PRO A 155 -8.78 -5.54 -20.01
N VAL A 156 -7.64 -6.17 -20.33
CA VAL A 156 -6.94 -7.16 -19.49
C VAL A 156 -5.96 -6.46 -18.55
N ARG A 157 -6.48 -5.46 -17.84
CA ARG A 157 -5.68 -4.59 -16.98
C ARG A 157 -6.36 -4.31 -15.65
N THR A 158 -5.55 -4.19 -14.61
CA THR A 158 -5.99 -3.78 -13.27
C THR A 158 -5.66 -2.33 -13.02
N VAL A 159 -6.69 -1.60 -12.57
CA VAL A 159 -6.63 -0.16 -12.27
C VAL A 159 -7.24 0.12 -10.91
N ASN A 160 -7.01 1.33 -10.40
CA ASN A 160 -7.69 1.81 -9.20
C ASN A 160 -9.20 1.99 -9.48
N LEU A 161 -10.00 2.10 -8.42
CA LEU A 161 -11.46 2.25 -8.54
C LEU A 161 -11.90 3.53 -9.26
N ASP A 162 -11.07 4.56 -9.19
CA ASP A 162 -11.26 5.83 -9.90
C ASP A 162 -10.81 5.76 -11.37
N GLY A 163 -10.36 4.58 -11.84
CA GLY A 163 -9.84 4.35 -13.18
C GLY A 163 -8.40 4.86 -13.37
N THR A 164 -7.77 5.38 -12.32
CA THR A 164 -6.37 5.80 -12.41
C THR A 164 -5.43 4.59 -12.48
N THR A 165 -4.31 4.78 -13.18
CA THR A 165 -3.24 3.79 -13.24
C THR A 165 -2.62 3.60 -11.86
N ILE A 166 -2.41 2.35 -11.47
CA ILE A 166 -1.65 1.99 -10.27
C ILE A 166 -0.20 2.46 -10.46
N ASP A 167 0.39 3.04 -9.43
CA ASP A 167 1.77 3.54 -9.49
C ASP A 167 2.77 2.39 -9.58
N SER A 168 3.02 1.95 -10.81
CA SER A 168 3.98 0.90 -11.17
C SER A 168 5.37 1.47 -11.53
N GLY A 169 5.64 2.73 -11.17
CA GLY A 169 6.93 3.36 -11.44
C GLY A 169 8.07 2.71 -10.65
N VAL A 170 9.29 2.77 -11.19
CA VAL A 170 10.51 2.30 -10.50
C VAL A 170 10.74 2.97 -9.14
N LEU A 171 10.19 4.18 -8.96
CA LEU A 171 10.27 4.92 -7.70
C LEU A 171 9.19 4.51 -6.69
N SER A 172 8.08 3.94 -7.13
CA SER A 172 6.99 3.51 -6.25
C SER A 172 7.51 2.45 -5.26
N LEU A 173 8.22 1.45 -5.78
CA LEU A 173 8.87 0.40 -4.97
C LEU A 173 9.90 0.97 -3.98
N LEU A 174 10.66 1.99 -4.37
CA LEU A 174 11.64 2.64 -3.48
C LEU A 174 10.96 3.47 -2.38
N THR A 175 9.78 4.02 -2.66
CA THR A 175 9.07 4.94 -1.76
C THR A 175 8.25 4.19 -0.71
N ASP A 176 7.69 3.03 -1.05
CA ASP A 176 7.05 2.13 -0.09
C ASP A 176 8.05 1.63 0.96
N ASP A 177 9.27 1.27 0.53
CA ASP A 177 10.34 0.85 1.43
C ASP A 177 11.01 2.02 2.17
N ARG A 178 10.67 3.29 1.87
CA ARG A 178 11.30 4.47 2.48
C ARG A 178 11.21 4.47 4.00
N ARG A 179 10.12 3.94 4.58
CA ARG A 179 9.98 3.83 6.05
C ARG A 179 10.95 2.81 6.62
N LEU A 180 11.14 1.67 5.96
CA LEU A 180 12.10 0.64 6.34
C LEU A 180 13.55 1.12 6.15
N LEU A 181 13.83 1.85 5.07
CA LEU A 181 15.13 2.46 4.80
C LEU A 181 15.47 3.58 5.80
N LEU A 182 14.51 4.44 6.13
CA LEU A 182 14.71 5.45 7.16
C LEU A 182 14.86 4.82 8.54
N ALA A 183 14.08 3.78 8.86
CA ALA A 183 14.20 3.09 10.15
C ALA A 183 15.57 2.40 10.32
N THR A 184 16.08 1.76 9.27
CA THR A 184 17.39 1.09 9.31
C THR A 184 18.56 2.04 9.53
N LEU A 185 18.48 3.30 9.05
CA LEU A 185 19.46 4.33 9.39
C LEU A 185 19.16 5.04 10.72
N ALA A 186 17.89 5.35 11.00
CA ALA A 186 17.52 6.17 12.15
C ALA A 186 17.68 5.41 13.48
N VAL A 187 17.33 4.12 13.52
CA VAL A 187 17.39 3.30 14.73
C VAL A 187 18.82 3.20 15.31
N PRO A 188 19.85 2.78 14.55
CA PRO A 188 21.21 2.72 15.09
C PRO A 188 21.75 4.11 15.45
N THR A 189 21.43 5.14 14.66
CA THR A 189 21.85 6.52 14.94
C THR A 189 21.24 7.04 16.24
N ALA A 190 19.95 6.79 16.48
CA ALA A 190 19.27 7.17 17.71
C ALA A 190 19.82 6.43 18.93
N LEU A 191 20.13 5.13 18.79
CA LEU A 191 20.78 4.34 19.84
C LEU A 191 22.15 4.90 20.23
N ALA A 192 22.99 5.23 19.25
CA ALA A 192 24.29 5.84 19.49
C ALA A 192 24.15 7.20 20.20
N PHE A 193 23.22 8.04 19.74
CA PHE A 193 22.96 9.33 20.34
C PHE A 193 22.45 9.22 21.79
N ALA A 194 21.54 8.27 22.05
CA ALA A 194 21.02 8.00 23.38
C ALA A 194 22.12 7.50 24.34
N ALA A 195 22.99 6.60 23.86
CA ALA A 195 24.12 6.11 24.64
C ALA A 195 25.10 7.24 25.01
N LEU A 196 25.41 8.12 24.05
CA LEU A 196 26.26 9.29 24.30
C LEU A 196 25.62 10.25 25.30
N LEU A 197 24.33 10.55 25.16
CA LEU A 197 23.59 11.39 26.10
C LEU A 197 23.63 10.82 27.52
N ALA A 198 23.34 9.53 27.68
CA ALA A 198 23.38 8.86 28.98
C ALA A 198 24.78 8.95 29.62
N LEU A 199 25.83 8.77 28.83
CA LEU A 199 27.21 8.81 29.30
C LEU A 199 27.64 10.25 29.70
N VAL A 200 27.20 11.27 28.96
CA VAL A 200 27.42 12.69 29.30
C VAL A 200 26.70 13.06 30.59
N VAL A 201 25.43 12.65 30.73
CA VAL A 201 24.65 12.88 31.95
C VAL A 201 25.34 12.25 33.16
N LEU A 202 25.74 10.98 33.06
CA LEU A 202 26.47 10.28 34.12
C LEU A 202 27.79 10.99 34.47
N LYS A 203 28.55 11.45 33.46
CA LYS A 203 29.80 12.18 33.66
C LYS A 203 29.57 13.53 34.36
N MET A 204 28.50 14.24 34.01
CA MET A 204 28.17 15.54 34.60
C MET A 204 27.76 15.38 36.07
N PHE A 205 26.86 14.45 36.37
CA PHE A 205 26.44 14.14 37.74
C PHE A 205 27.61 13.64 38.60
N GLY A 206 28.48 12.78 38.06
CA GLY A 206 29.69 12.33 38.75
C GLY A 206 30.64 13.47 39.14
N ARG A 207 30.85 14.44 38.24
CA ARG A 207 31.67 15.64 38.54
C ARG A 207 31.04 16.50 39.63
N LEU A 208 29.72 16.71 39.56
CA LEU A 208 28.99 17.50 40.57
C LEU A 208 29.06 16.84 41.95
N ALA A 209 28.84 15.52 42.04
CA ALA A 209 28.90 14.78 43.29
C ALA A 209 30.29 14.83 43.95
N ILE A 210 31.36 14.64 43.17
CA ILE A 210 32.74 14.73 43.68
C ILE A 210 33.03 16.15 44.17
N SER A 211 32.64 17.17 43.40
CA SER A 211 32.88 18.57 43.79
C SER A 211 32.16 18.96 45.10
N GLY A 212 30.97 18.41 45.36
CA GLY A 212 30.23 18.65 46.62
C GLY A 212 30.92 18.07 47.85
N VAL A 213 31.45 16.84 47.75
CA VAL A 213 32.16 16.18 48.86
C VAL A 213 33.46 16.91 49.21
N TRP A 214 34.19 17.40 48.22
CA TRP A 214 35.44 18.14 48.45
C TRP A 214 35.23 19.49 49.16
N GLN A 215 34.06 20.13 49.02
CA GLN A 215 33.74 21.34 49.78
C GLN A 215 33.39 21.05 51.24
N LEU A 216 32.65 19.97 51.50
CA LEU A 216 32.33 19.54 52.86
C LEU A 216 33.58 19.06 53.62
N GLY A 217 34.50 18.37 52.94
CA GLY A 217 35.76 17.90 53.54
C GLY A 217 36.76 19.01 53.87
N ARG A 218 36.69 20.19 53.22
CA ARG A 218 37.52 21.35 53.58
C ARG A 218 36.94 22.16 54.73
N ALA A 219 35.61 22.23 54.84
CA ALA A 219 34.93 22.94 55.92
C ALA A 219 35.15 22.30 57.31
N SER A 220 35.47 21.00 57.37
CA SER A 220 35.74 20.29 58.62
C SER A 220 37.18 20.40 59.13
N VAL A 221 38.13 20.89 58.31
CA VAL A 221 39.57 20.89 58.62
C VAL A 221 40.08 22.26 59.07
N THR A 222 39.30 23.34 58.94
CA THR A 222 39.68 24.63 59.54
C THR A 222 39.17 24.69 60.99
N PRO A 223 40.05 24.66 62.01
CA PRO A 223 39.63 24.85 63.39
C PRO A 223 39.03 26.25 63.54
N VAL A 224 37.88 26.32 64.21
CA VAL A 224 37.22 27.58 64.58
C VAL A 224 38.26 28.47 65.25
N PRO A 225 38.56 29.67 64.71
CA PRO A 225 39.53 30.56 65.32
C PRO A 225 38.92 31.03 66.65
N ASP A 226 39.45 30.51 67.75
CA ASP A 226 38.98 30.81 69.09
C ASP A 226 39.25 32.29 69.38
N HIS A 227 38.19 33.12 69.31
CA HIS A 227 38.27 34.58 69.49
C HIS A 227 38.70 34.97 70.92
N ARG A 228 38.92 33.99 71.81
CA ARG A 228 39.22 34.18 73.23
C ARG A 228 40.71 34.26 73.56
N ALA A 229 41.61 33.96 72.62
CA ALA A 229 43.05 33.95 72.87
C ALA A 229 43.77 35.29 72.62
N VAL A 230 43.07 36.31 72.09
CA VAL A 230 43.67 37.61 71.73
C VAL A 230 43.27 38.69 72.72
N ARG A 231 43.82 38.62 73.93
CA ARG A 231 44.19 39.76 74.81
C ARG A 231 44.36 39.21 76.21
N VAL A 232 45.62 39.07 76.64
CA VAL A 232 46.17 39.76 77.83
C VAL A 232 47.66 39.43 77.84
N ARG A 233 48.49 40.40 77.45
CA ARG A 233 49.85 40.55 77.97
C ARG A 233 50.08 42.04 78.18
N THR A 234 49.63 42.54 79.32
CA THR A 234 50.12 43.79 79.90
C THR A 234 51.46 43.48 80.55
N HIS A 235 52.54 44.02 79.98
CA HIS A 235 53.86 43.95 80.57
C HIS A 235 53.90 44.84 81.82
N HIS A 236 54.13 44.23 82.97
CA HIS A 236 54.48 44.92 84.21
C HIS A 236 56.00 45.10 84.21
N SER A 237 56.49 46.32 84.04
CA SER A 237 57.88 46.67 84.29
C SER A 237 58.00 47.16 85.74
N VAL A 238 58.65 46.35 86.56
CA VAL A 238 59.23 46.74 87.85
C VAL A 238 60.66 47.16 87.53
N ASP A 239 61.04 48.40 87.83
CA ASP A 239 62.44 48.80 87.93
C ASP A 239 62.59 50.01 88.85
N GLU A 240 63.23 49.77 89.98
CA GLU A 240 63.99 50.73 90.80
C GLU A 240 65.15 49.86 91.38
N PRO A 241 66.44 50.29 91.39
CA PRO A 241 66.91 51.55 91.97
C PRO A 241 68.07 52.30 91.25
N ALA A 242 68.26 53.53 91.75
CA ALA A 242 69.22 54.58 91.41
C ALA A 242 70.70 54.15 91.29
N PRO A 243 71.56 55.02 90.71
CA PRO A 243 72.35 55.90 91.59
C PRO A 243 72.68 57.32 91.06
N LEU A 244 72.76 58.25 92.03
CA LEU A 244 73.79 59.30 92.27
C LEU A 244 74.27 60.27 91.16
N VAL A 245 74.14 61.58 91.49
CA VAL A 245 75.16 62.68 91.36
C VAL A 245 75.39 63.22 89.92
N ASP A 246 75.49 64.51 89.58
CA ASP A 246 75.87 65.79 90.22
C ASP A 246 75.36 66.97 89.35
N ALA A 247 75.42 68.20 89.89
CA ALA A 247 75.73 69.49 89.21
C ALA A 247 74.98 69.87 87.90
N THR A 248 74.44 71.06 87.65
CA THR A 248 74.81 72.45 88.01
C THR A 248 73.83 73.40 87.29
N ASP A 249 73.73 74.63 87.83
CA ASP A 249 73.40 75.89 87.14
C ASP A 249 71.97 76.23 86.65
N THR A 250 71.30 77.05 87.49
CA THR A 250 70.61 78.34 87.22
C THR A 250 71.29 79.26 86.18
N PRO A 251 70.67 80.38 85.73
CA PRO A 251 69.41 81.01 86.14
C PRO A 251 68.27 81.01 85.10
#